data_AF-A0A3R7EIB3-F1
#
_entry.id   AF-A0A3R7EIB3-F1
#
_cell.length_a   1.000
_cell.length_b   1.000
_cell.length_c   1.000
_cell.angle_alpha   90.00
_cell.angle_beta   90.00
_cell.angle_gamma   90.00
#
_symmetry.space_group_name_H-M   'P 1'
#
loop_
_entity.id
_entity.type
_entity.pdbx_description
1 polymer ?
#
loop_
_entity_poly.entity_id
_entity_poly.type
_entity_poly.pdbx_seq_one_letter_code
_entity_poly.pdbx_strand_id
1 'polypeptide(L)'
;MASCSGVTVKSISGGKVKLKGTITGLDKSKHYCLHYFSGGWRNLPNNYYDYTYFGNRTSYDLSAAGCYVPTSDLDEGKQFEVRCHEVSGTCENRVAEACSKILYYKVTETRLVTYRVLDEDRNPVSGVRIECGGETFYTGSNGRVENELETGTTYYASCYAPDDYECVDCYKRFYHDSDRMIDFKLKKKASEQCHADFHVIDQEGNGVANVGVMVPGAIGTDTIITGTDGTASGFNLISGKEYTAYITTLPSGWDVAPSGGNLTFTPRYDATYTLHVKKKASEQCHADFHVIDQGGNGVSNVGVMIPGAIGTDTIVTNAHGTASGFNLISGKEYTAYITTLPSGWDVAPSG
;
A
#
# COMPACT_ATOMS: atom_id res chain seq x y z
N MET A 1 -32.04 61.49 10.98
CA MET A 1 -30.57 61.60 10.96
C MET A 1 -30.03 60.37 10.27
N ALA A 2 -29.05 60.50 9.38
CA ALA A 2 -28.50 59.35 8.68
C ALA A 2 -27.72 58.45 9.64
N SER A 3 -27.66 57.15 9.34
CA SER A 3 -27.01 56.14 10.19
C SER A 3 -26.23 55.13 9.36
N CYS A 4 -24.99 54.88 9.77
CA CYS A 4 -24.06 53.91 9.18
C CYS A 4 -24.07 52.57 9.97
N SER A 5 -25.24 52.16 10.47
CA SER A 5 -25.39 50.95 11.31
C SER A 5 -25.22 49.66 10.49
N GLY A 6 -24.54 48.65 11.07
CA GLY A 6 -24.33 47.35 10.43
C GLY A 6 -23.26 47.30 9.34
N VAL A 7 -22.55 48.42 9.09
CA VAL A 7 -21.40 48.44 8.18
C VAL A 7 -20.26 47.62 8.78
N THR A 8 -19.78 46.61 8.03
CA THR A 8 -18.71 45.68 8.43
C THR A 8 -17.89 45.23 7.22
N VAL A 9 -16.70 44.66 7.47
CA VAL A 9 -15.90 44.01 6.44
C VAL A 9 -16.54 42.65 6.09
N LYS A 10 -16.76 42.40 4.79
CA LYS A 10 -17.32 41.16 4.27
C LYS A 10 -16.24 40.15 3.90
N SER A 11 -15.22 40.58 3.19
CA SER A 11 -14.12 39.74 2.69
C SER A 11 -12.94 40.60 2.27
N ILE A 12 -11.75 39.99 2.23
CA ILE A 12 -10.52 40.57 1.69
C ILE A 12 -10.05 39.64 0.59
N SER A 13 -9.88 40.14 -0.63
CA SER A 13 -9.47 39.32 -1.78
C SER A 13 -8.88 40.20 -2.88
N GLY A 14 -7.79 39.76 -3.52
CA GLY A 14 -7.21 40.45 -4.69
C GLY A 14 -6.83 41.91 -4.42
N GLY A 15 -6.33 42.19 -3.23
CA GLY A 15 -5.93 43.54 -2.83
C GLY A 15 -7.09 44.51 -2.57
N LYS A 16 -8.30 44.01 -2.29
CA LYS A 16 -9.49 44.83 -1.99
C LYS A 16 -10.24 44.31 -0.78
N VAL A 17 -10.71 45.23 0.07
CA VAL A 17 -11.64 44.99 1.17
C VAL A 17 -13.05 45.27 0.69
N LYS A 18 -13.92 44.26 0.76
CA LYS A 18 -15.34 44.40 0.42
C LYS A 18 -16.14 44.74 1.67
N LEU A 19 -16.97 45.77 1.59
CA LEU A 19 -17.86 46.15 2.70
C LEU A 19 -19.24 45.51 2.55
N LYS A 20 -19.94 45.33 3.68
CA LYS A 20 -21.37 44.98 3.75
C LYS A 20 -22.07 45.86 4.78
N GLY A 21 -23.37 46.07 4.59
CA GLY A 21 -24.21 46.86 5.50
C GLY A 21 -25.03 47.91 4.77
N THR A 22 -25.84 48.66 5.51
CA THR A 22 -26.81 49.61 4.94
C THR A 22 -26.69 50.97 5.60
N ILE A 23 -26.56 52.02 4.79
CA ILE A 23 -26.72 53.40 5.26
C ILE A 23 -28.21 53.74 5.18
N THR A 24 -28.80 54.24 6.26
CA THR A 24 -30.23 54.56 6.34
C THR A 24 -30.47 56.00 6.81
N GLY A 25 -31.69 56.52 6.64
CA GLY A 25 -32.06 57.85 7.13
C GLY A 25 -31.52 59.02 6.29
N LEU A 26 -31.22 58.75 5.02
CA LEU A 26 -30.77 59.76 4.04
C LEU A 26 -31.96 60.59 3.52
N ASP A 27 -31.76 61.89 3.37
CA ASP A 27 -32.75 62.81 2.80
C ASP A 27 -32.75 62.72 1.27
N LYS A 28 -33.90 62.36 0.67
CA LYS A 28 -34.05 62.22 -0.78
C LYS A 28 -33.85 63.52 -1.56
N SER A 29 -33.91 64.70 -0.92
CA SER A 29 -33.67 65.98 -1.59
C SER A 29 -32.19 66.31 -1.76
N LYS A 30 -31.30 65.50 -1.18
CA LYS A 30 -29.87 65.76 -1.05
C LYS A 30 -29.04 64.68 -1.74
N HIS A 31 -27.80 65.03 -2.03
CA HIS A 31 -26.82 64.11 -2.62
C HIS A 31 -25.80 63.68 -1.57
N TYR A 32 -25.39 62.42 -1.63
CA TYR A 32 -24.45 61.85 -0.68
C TYR A 32 -23.32 61.08 -1.38
N CYS A 33 -22.14 61.12 -0.76
CA CYS A 33 -20.98 60.35 -1.18
C CYS A 33 -20.36 59.62 0.03
N LEU A 34 -19.76 58.46 -0.22
CA LEU A 34 -19.08 57.64 0.78
C LEU A 34 -17.58 57.85 0.70
N HIS A 35 -16.93 58.07 1.83
CA HIS A 35 -15.49 58.27 1.95
C HIS A 35 -14.89 57.23 2.90
N TYR A 36 -13.61 56.91 2.67
CA TYR A 36 -12.82 56.04 3.52
C TYR A 36 -11.56 56.76 3.94
N PHE A 37 -11.19 56.66 5.22
CA PHE A 37 -9.98 57.24 5.76
C PHE A 37 -9.14 56.16 6.43
N SER A 38 -7.90 56.01 5.98
CA SER A 38 -6.84 55.27 6.66
C SER A 38 -5.77 56.27 7.11
N GLY A 39 -5.32 56.14 8.35
CA GLY A 39 -4.34 57.07 8.96
C GLY A 39 -4.98 57.96 10.02
N GLY A 40 -4.40 57.94 11.23
CA GLY A 40 -4.93 58.67 12.37
C GLY A 40 -4.82 60.18 12.18
N TRP A 41 -5.95 60.89 12.12
CA TRP A 41 -6.26 62.31 12.43
C TRP A 41 -5.25 63.44 12.09
N ARG A 42 -4.10 63.19 11.46
CA ARG A 42 -3.08 64.20 11.16
C ARG A 42 -2.61 64.09 9.72
N ASN A 43 -3.05 65.06 8.92
CA ASN A 43 -2.39 65.63 7.73
C ASN A 43 -1.49 64.66 6.94
N LEU A 44 -2.09 63.80 6.12
CA LEU A 44 -1.39 63.23 4.96
C LEU A 44 -2.04 63.75 3.66
N PRO A 45 -1.26 64.06 2.60
CA PRO A 45 -1.76 64.72 1.39
C PRO A 45 -2.55 63.80 0.46
N ASN A 46 -2.56 62.49 0.72
CA ASN A 46 -3.07 61.47 -0.21
C ASN A 46 -4.38 60.87 0.29
N ASN A 47 -5.39 61.72 0.51
CA ASN A 47 -6.76 61.25 0.67
C ASN A 47 -7.22 60.71 -0.70
N TYR A 48 -7.35 59.39 -0.84
CA TYR A 48 -7.91 58.81 -2.04
C TYR A 48 -9.42 58.72 -1.92
N TYR A 49 -10.12 59.24 -2.93
CA TYR A 49 -11.57 59.38 -2.92
C TYR A 49 -12.19 58.42 -3.93
N ASP A 50 -12.85 57.37 -3.45
CA ASP A 50 -13.76 56.62 -4.32
C ASP A 50 -15.18 57.14 -4.12
N TYR A 51 -15.66 57.86 -5.12
CA TYR A 51 -16.92 58.57 -5.08
C TYR A 51 -18.02 57.68 -5.65
N THR A 52 -18.75 56.98 -4.80
CA THR A 52 -19.98 56.37 -5.25
C THR A 52 -21.15 57.31 -4.98
N TYR A 53 -21.64 57.96 -6.04
CA TYR A 53 -22.82 58.82 -5.99
C TYR A 53 -24.09 57.97 -5.93
N PHE A 54 -24.91 58.17 -4.90
CA PHE A 54 -26.08 57.32 -4.68
C PHE A 54 -27.41 57.98 -5.06
N GLY A 55 -27.39 59.24 -5.51
CA GLY A 55 -28.58 60.01 -5.88
C GLY A 55 -29.59 60.15 -4.74
N ASN A 56 -30.86 60.37 -5.09
CA ASN A 56 -31.95 60.71 -4.17
C ASN A 56 -32.56 59.45 -3.52
N ARG A 57 -31.80 58.77 -2.64
CA ARG A 57 -32.23 57.53 -1.96
C ARG A 57 -32.39 57.72 -0.45
N THR A 58 -33.35 57.02 0.16
CA THR A 58 -33.54 56.96 1.63
C THR A 58 -32.59 55.98 2.32
N SER A 59 -32.03 55.03 1.58
CA SER A 59 -31.09 54.04 2.06
C SER A 59 -30.15 53.55 0.96
N TYR A 60 -29.01 52.99 1.37
CA TYR A 60 -27.98 52.48 0.46
C TYR A 60 -27.34 51.19 0.98
N ASP A 61 -27.38 50.11 0.19
CA ASP A 61 -26.74 48.81 0.52
C ASP A 61 -25.36 48.73 -0.10
N LEU A 62 -24.33 48.69 0.76
CA LEU A 62 -22.92 48.61 0.38
C LEU A 62 -22.56 47.27 -0.28
N SER A 63 -23.35 46.23 -0.03
CA SER A 63 -23.13 44.88 -0.54
C SER A 63 -23.47 44.77 -2.03
N ALA A 64 -24.50 45.49 -2.47
CA ALA A 64 -24.98 45.55 -3.86
C ALA A 64 -24.18 46.54 -4.71
N ALA A 65 -23.62 47.55 -4.06
CA ALA A 65 -22.85 48.64 -4.66
C ALA A 65 -21.49 48.23 -5.23
N GLY A 66 -20.91 47.13 -4.74
CA GLY A 66 -19.51 46.84 -4.99
C GLY A 66 -18.58 47.89 -4.37
N CYS A 67 -18.86 48.32 -3.13
CA CYS A 67 -17.93 49.19 -2.41
C CYS A 67 -16.66 48.42 -2.06
N TYR A 68 -15.52 48.86 -2.62
CA TYR A 68 -14.21 48.27 -2.38
C TYR A 68 -13.25 49.31 -1.81
N VAL A 69 -12.43 48.92 -0.84
CA VAL A 69 -11.29 49.71 -0.35
C VAL A 69 -10.01 48.99 -0.78
N PRO A 70 -9.09 49.61 -1.53
CA PRO A 70 -7.80 48.98 -1.87
C PRO A 70 -7.01 48.64 -0.60
N THR A 71 -6.40 47.46 -0.54
CA THR A 71 -5.57 47.06 0.63
C THR A 71 -4.21 47.73 0.64
N SER A 72 -3.74 48.27 -0.49
CA SER A 72 -2.48 49.04 -0.56
C SER A 72 -2.51 50.30 0.31
N ASP A 73 -3.71 50.82 0.55
CA ASP A 73 -3.92 52.10 1.23
C ASP A 73 -4.24 51.89 2.72
N LEU A 74 -4.16 50.64 3.14
CA LEU A 74 -4.67 50.14 4.38
C LEU A 74 -3.47 49.62 5.18
N ASP A 75 -2.99 50.43 6.12
CA ASP A 75 -1.96 50.03 7.07
C ASP A 75 -2.40 48.81 7.90
N GLU A 76 -1.71 47.69 7.75
CA GLU A 76 -2.01 46.44 8.44
C GLU A 76 -2.24 46.63 9.95
N GLY A 77 -3.37 46.11 10.46
CA GLY A 77 -3.75 46.22 11.86
C GLY A 77 -4.28 47.59 12.30
N LYS A 78 -4.44 48.57 11.40
CA LYS A 78 -5.03 49.87 11.74
C LYS A 78 -6.53 49.93 11.49
N GLN A 79 -7.17 50.88 12.18
CA GLN A 79 -8.55 51.25 11.96
C GLN A 79 -8.68 52.05 10.66
N PHE A 80 -9.75 51.82 9.91
CA PHE A 80 -10.19 52.76 8.87
C PHE A 80 -11.62 53.20 9.14
N GLU A 81 -11.93 54.44 8.79
CA GLU A 81 -13.24 55.03 9.05
C GLU A 81 -14.00 55.21 7.74
N VAL A 82 -15.24 54.71 7.72
CA VAL A 82 -16.20 54.94 6.64
C VAL A 82 -17.05 56.16 7.01
N ARG A 83 -17.07 57.19 6.18
CA ARG A 83 -17.89 58.40 6.38
C ARG A 83 -18.83 58.65 5.22
N CYS A 84 -20.09 58.94 5.50
CA CYS A 84 -21.07 59.41 4.53
C CYS A 84 -21.21 60.92 4.65
N HIS A 85 -21.05 61.65 3.55
CA HIS A 85 -21.17 63.10 3.51
C HIS A 85 -22.30 63.54 2.58
N GLU A 86 -23.01 64.60 2.98
CA GLU A 86 -23.84 65.40 2.07
C GLU A 86 -22.95 66.27 1.18
N VAL A 87 -23.29 66.38 -0.11
CA VAL A 87 -22.49 67.10 -1.10
C VAL A 87 -23.34 68.04 -1.96
N SER A 88 -22.75 69.13 -2.45
CA SER A 88 -23.38 70.07 -3.40
C SER A 88 -22.76 69.93 -4.79
N GLY A 89 -23.46 69.20 -5.66
CA GLY A 89 -22.99 68.91 -7.02
C GLY A 89 -22.05 67.71 -7.05
N THR A 90 -20.74 67.95 -6.97
CA THR A 90 -19.72 66.88 -7.00
C THR A 90 -19.31 66.47 -5.59
N CYS A 91 -18.77 65.27 -5.46
CA CYS A 91 -18.33 64.75 -4.16
C CYS A 91 -17.09 65.48 -3.57
N GLU A 92 -16.48 66.38 -4.33
CA GLU A 92 -15.42 67.28 -3.85
C GLU A 92 -15.98 68.39 -2.95
N ASN A 93 -17.22 68.82 -3.19
CA ASN A 93 -17.90 69.91 -2.46
C ASN A 93 -18.74 69.37 -1.30
N ARG A 94 -18.07 69.03 -0.20
CA ARG A 94 -18.71 68.50 1.03
C ARG A 94 -19.42 69.60 1.80
N VAL A 95 -20.67 69.33 2.19
CA VAL A 95 -21.53 70.27 2.92
C VAL A 95 -21.61 69.91 4.40
N ALA A 96 -21.83 68.63 4.72
CA ALA A 96 -21.92 68.13 6.11
C ALA A 96 -21.63 66.62 6.19
N GLU A 97 -21.12 66.15 7.33
CA GLU A 97 -21.04 64.71 7.64
C GLU A 97 -22.42 64.19 8.05
N ALA A 98 -22.91 63.16 7.36
CA ALA A 98 -24.22 62.56 7.58
C ALA A 98 -24.15 61.37 8.56
N CYS A 99 -23.12 60.52 8.44
CA CYS A 99 -22.77 59.50 9.45
C CYS A 99 -21.33 59.00 9.27
N SER A 100 -20.76 58.40 10.32
CA SER A 100 -19.45 57.77 10.30
C SER A 100 -19.41 56.43 11.06
N LYS A 101 -18.52 55.53 10.66
CA LYS A 101 -18.27 54.24 11.30
C LYS A 101 -16.81 53.81 11.19
N ILE A 102 -16.19 53.55 12.33
CA ILE A 102 -14.85 52.95 12.40
C ILE A 102 -14.94 51.44 12.19
N LEU A 103 -14.10 50.91 11.30
CA LEU A 103 -13.94 49.50 10.96
C LEU A 103 -12.53 49.03 11.28
N TYR A 104 -12.44 47.75 11.63
CA TYR A 104 -11.19 47.04 11.87
C TYR A 104 -11.05 45.95 10.82
N TYR A 105 -9.86 45.80 10.25
CA TYR A 105 -9.50 44.68 9.40
C TYR A 105 -8.10 44.22 9.81
N LYS A 106 -7.91 42.90 9.83
CA LYS A 106 -6.60 42.28 9.95
C LYS A 106 -6.36 41.60 8.61
N VAL A 107 -5.32 42.04 7.90
CA VAL A 107 -4.76 41.23 6.82
C VAL A 107 -3.91 40.18 7.53
N THR A 108 -4.15 38.90 7.27
CA THR A 108 -3.25 37.85 7.70
C THR A 108 -2.39 37.49 6.49
N GLU A 109 -1.11 37.87 6.53
CA GLU A 109 -0.16 37.37 5.52
C GLU A 109 0.03 35.88 5.73
N THR A 110 -0.09 35.08 4.67
CA THR A 110 0.29 33.66 4.68
C THR A 110 1.65 33.48 4.03
N ARG A 111 2.42 32.51 4.54
CA ARG A 111 3.74 32.14 4.00
C ARG A 111 3.86 30.62 3.94
N LEU A 112 4.69 30.12 3.03
CA LEU A 112 4.81 28.70 2.73
C LEU A 112 5.58 27.95 3.82
N VAL A 113 5.07 26.80 4.25
CA VAL A 113 5.78 25.85 5.09
C VAL A 113 5.88 24.52 4.34
N THR A 114 7.11 24.09 4.10
CA THR A 114 7.40 22.76 3.56
C THR A 114 7.77 21.82 4.69
N TYR A 115 7.04 20.74 4.86
CA TYR A 115 7.42 19.66 5.75
C TYR A 115 8.19 18.61 4.96
N ARG A 116 9.33 18.15 5.51
CA ARG A 116 10.15 17.10 4.92
C ARG A 116 10.36 16.00 5.94
N VAL A 117 10.13 14.76 5.54
CA VAL A 117 10.30 13.58 6.40
C VAL A 117 11.33 12.67 5.77
N LEU A 118 12.39 12.38 6.53
CA LEU A 118 13.48 11.50 6.12
C LEU A 118 13.65 10.34 7.12
N ASP A 119 14.15 9.21 6.64
CA ASP A 119 14.62 8.10 7.48
C ASP A 119 16.04 8.35 8.02
N GLU A 120 16.59 7.39 8.77
CA GLU A 120 17.94 7.42 9.35
C GLU A 120 19.06 7.52 8.29
N ASP A 121 18.80 7.01 7.08
CA ASP A 121 19.69 7.01 5.93
C ASP A 121 19.50 8.24 5.02
N ARG A 122 18.64 9.17 5.44
CA ARG A 122 18.24 10.40 4.72
C ARG A 122 17.43 10.14 3.45
N ASN A 123 16.78 8.98 3.31
CA ASN A 123 15.84 8.72 2.24
C ASN A 123 14.49 9.38 2.55
N PRO A 124 13.78 9.90 1.54
CA PRO A 124 12.44 10.46 1.72
C PRO A 124 11.41 9.38 2.12
N VAL A 125 10.56 9.68 3.10
CA VAL A 125 9.48 8.78 3.54
C VAL A 125 8.13 9.30 3.05
N SER A 126 7.46 8.52 2.20
CA SER A 126 6.14 8.82 1.64
C SER A 126 5.00 8.36 2.56
N GLY A 127 3.83 8.98 2.42
CA GLY A 127 2.61 8.59 3.15
C GLY A 127 2.62 8.93 4.64
N VAL A 128 3.57 9.75 5.10
CA VAL A 128 3.66 10.19 6.49
C VAL A 128 2.58 11.23 6.74
N ARG A 129 1.73 10.97 7.75
CA ARG A 129 0.69 11.89 8.17
C ARG A 129 1.30 13.04 8.97
N ILE A 130 0.96 14.28 8.62
CA ILE A 130 1.40 15.49 9.32
C ILE A 130 0.18 16.29 9.75
N GLU A 131 0.16 16.76 11.00
CA GLU A 131 -0.86 17.66 11.53
C GLU A 131 -0.21 18.99 11.89
N CYS A 132 -0.76 20.10 11.40
CA CYS A 132 -0.33 21.45 11.79
C CYS A 132 -1.47 22.43 11.54
N GLY A 133 -1.67 23.39 12.45
CA GLY A 133 -2.69 24.44 12.28
C GLY A 133 -4.14 23.94 12.26
N GLY A 134 -4.41 22.72 12.76
CA GLY A 134 -5.74 22.09 12.71
C GLY A 134 -6.03 21.33 11.41
N GLU A 135 -5.07 21.29 10.49
CA GLU A 135 -5.18 20.59 9.22
C GLU A 135 -4.31 19.32 9.19
N THR A 136 -4.63 18.40 8.28
CA THR A 136 -3.91 17.13 8.09
C THR A 136 -3.40 17.01 6.65
N PHE A 137 -2.13 16.60 6.52
CA PHE A 137 -1.41 16.45 5.26
C PHE A 137 -0.73 15.09 5.20
N TYR A 138 -0.32 14.68 3.99
CA TYR A 138 0.45 13.46 3.77
C TYR A 138 1.63 13.73 2.85
N THR A 139 2.81 13.20 3.19
CA THR A 139 3.98 13.34 2.32
C THR A 139 3.82 12.56 1.01
N GLY A 140 4.27 13.16 -0.09
CA GLY A 140 4.38 12.47 -1.38
C GLY A 140 5.61 11.58 -1.49
N SER A 141 5.86 11.04 -2.68
CA SER A 141 7.01 10.16 -2.97
C SER A 141 8.38 10.80 -2.74
N ASN A 142 8.47 12.13 -2.75
CA ASN A 142 9.67 12.90 -2.43
C ASN A 142 9.83 13.19 -0.92
N GLY A 143 8.96 12.62 -0.08
CA GLY A 143 8.98 12.80 1.38
C GLY A 143 8.60 14.20 1.83
N ARG A 144 7.88 14.97 0.99
CA ARG A 144 7.50 16.36 1.29
C ARG A 144 6.02 16.61 1.14
N VAL A 145 5.54 17.63 1.85
CA VAL A 145 4.22 18.25 1.66
C VAL A 145 4.29 19.72 2.06
N GLU A 146 3.48 20.55 1.42
CA GLU A 146 3.50 22.00 1.59
C GLU A 146 2.15 22.49 2.11
N ASN A 147 2.18 23.54 2.93
CA ASN A 147 1.00 24.28 3.37
C ASN A 147 1.32 25.78 3.48
N GLU A 148 0.33 26.64 3.35
CA GLU A 148 0.42 28.06 3.67
C GLU A 148 -0.15 28.32 5.07
N LEU A 149 0.64 28.96 5.94
CA LEU A 149 0.22 29.31 7.30
C LEU A 149 0.25 30.82 7.50
N GLU A 150 -0.63 31.32 8.36
CA GLU A 150 -0.63 32.73 8.76
C GLU A 150 0.66 33.08 9.50
N THR A 151 1.28 34.18 9.09
CA THR A 151 2.45 34.73 9.78
C THR A 151 2.07 35.35 11.13
N GLY A 152 3.06 35.53 11.98
CA GLY A 152 2.88 36.12 13.31
C GLY A 152 2.31 35.15 14.35
N THR A 153 2.12 33.88 13.98
CA THR A 153 1.53 32.83 14.83
C THR A 153 2.56 31.76 15.17
N THR A 154 2.50 31.24 16.39
CA THR A 154 3.26 30.04 16.78
C THR A 154 2.46 28.79 16.47
N TYR A 155 3.05 27.88 15.70
CA TYR A 155 2.45 26.61 15.34
C TYR A 155 3.12 25.42 16.03
N TYR A 156 2.35 24.35 16.12
CA TYR A 156 2.79 23.04 16.55
C TYR A 156 2.51 22.07 15.42
N ALA A 157 3.56 21.40 14.94
CA ALA A 157 3.46 20.40 13.91
C ALA A 157 3.85 19.03 14.48
N SER A 158 3.00 18.04 14.22
CA SER A 158 3.23 16.65 14.60
C SER A 158 3.28 15.79 13.34
N CYS A 159 4.15 14.78 13.30
CA CYS A 159 4.09 13.73 12.29
C CYS A 159 3.83 12.36 12.92
N TYR A 160 3.27 11.44 12.14
CA TYR A 160 2.91 10.10 12.59
C TYR A 160 3.52 9.08 11.64
N ALA A 161 4.35 8.19 12.21
CA ALA A 161 5.10 7.20 11.45
C ALA A 161 4.15 6.16 10.79
N PRO A 162 4.41 5.77 9.52
CA PRO A 162 3.80 4.59 8.91
C PRO A 162 4.19 3.29 9.63
N ASP A 163 3.52 2.18 9.31
CA ASP A 163 3.67 0.90 10.00
C ASP A 163 5.11 0.36 10.06
N ASP A 164 5.91 0.60 9.01
CA ASP A 164 7.30 0.15 8.89
C ASP A 164 8.33 1.11 9.50
N TYR A 165 7.87 2.24 10.06
CA TYR A 165 8.72 3.24 10.71
C TYR A 165 8.33 3.47 12.16
N GLU A 166 9.29 3.92 12.93
CA GLU A 166 9.11 4.47 14.27
C GLU A 166 9.48 5.96 14.28
N CYS A 167 8.80 6.71 15.14
CA CYS A 167 9.05 8.12 15.30
C CYS A 167 10.37 8.36 16.06
N VAL A 168 11.30 9.11 15.47
CA VAL A 168 12.52 9.58 16.16
C VAL A 168 12.35 11.02 16.61
N ASP A 169 11.81 11.86 15.73
CA ASP A 169 11.64 13.30 15.94
C ASP A 169 10.43 13.79 15.14
N CYS A 170 9.26 13.75 15.80
CA CYS A 170 7.96 13.99 15.15
C CYS A 170 7.17 15.16 15.73
N TYR A 171 7.78 15.99 16.58
CA TYR A 171 7.09 17.13 17.16
C TYR A 171 7.93 18.39 17.02
N LYS A 172 7.35 19.44 16.44
CA LYS A 172 8.01 20.70 16.18
C LYS A 172 7.15 21.86 16.64
N ARG A 173 7.77 22.82 17.32
CA ARG A 173 7.17 24.12 17.64
C ARG A 173 7.95 25.19 16.90
N PHE A 174 7.25 26.10 16.21
CA PHE A 174 7.91 27.18 15.49
C PHE A 174 7.04 28.43 15.43
N TYR A 175 7.68 29.61 15.45
CA TYR A 175 7.05 30.89 15.13
C TYR A 175 7.13 31.13 13.63
N HIS A 176 6.01 31.37 12.97
CA HIS A 176 5.95 31.51 11.52
C HIS A 176 5.99 32.97 11.09
N ASP A 177 7.09 33.40 10.50
CA ASP A 177 7.34 34.77 10.03
C ASP A 177 7.91 34.83 8.61
N SER A 178 8.40 33.70 8.09
CA SER A 178 8.92 33.57 6.73
C SER A 178 8.61 32.19 6.16
N ASP A 179 8.79 32.03 4.85
CA ASP A 179 8.79 30.71 4.23
C ASP A 179 9.84 29.83 4.91
N ARG A 180 9.52 28.57 5.19
CA ARG A 180 10.45 27.67 5.89
C ARG A 180 10.27 26.20 5.60
N MET A 181 11.34 25.45 5.84
CA MET A 181 11.33 23.98 5.84
C MET A 181 11.39 23.44 7.27
N ILE A 182 10.51 22.49 7.57
CA ILE A 182 10.47 21.77 8.84
C ILE A 182 10.83 20.31 8.59
N ASP A 183 11.91 19.85 9.21
CA ASP A 183 12.38 18.48 9.09
C ASP A 183 11.87 17.60 10.23
N PHE A 184 11.29 16.47 9.88
CA PHE A 184 11.00 15.35 10.79
C PHE A 184 11.88 14.17 10.46
N LYS A 185 12.15 13.34 11.47
CA LYS A 185 12.95 12.12 11.32
C LYS A 185 12.18 10.92 11.80
N LEU A 186 12.16 9.91 10.94
CA LEU A 186 11.70 8.58 11.26
C LEU A 186 12.91 7.64 11.28
N LYS A 187 12.71 6.48 11.90
CA LYS A 187 13.65 5.37 11.82
C LYS A 187 12.92 4.16 11.30
N LYS A 188 13.50 3.42 10.38
CA LYS A 188 12.89 2.19 9.91
C LYS A 188 12.88 1.18 11.05
N LYS A 189 11.74 0.54 11.30
CA LYS A 189 11.67 -0.53 12.30
C LYS A 189 12.64 -1.63 11.87
N ALA A 190 13.37 -2.18 12.83
CA ALA A 190 14.18 -3.36 12.58
C ALA A 190 13.25 -4.47 12.08
N SER A 191 13.63 -5.12 10.98
CA SER A 191 12.91 -6.31 10.53
C SER A 191 13.17 -7.42 11.54
N GLU A 192 12.11 -7.86 12.23
CA GLU A 192 12.20 -9.04 13.08
C GLU A 192 12.49 -10.25 12.20
N GLN A 193 13.46 -11.06 12.62
CA GLN A 193 13.78 -12.31 11.94
C GLN A 193 13.05 -13.45 12.63
N CYS A 194 12.72 -14.48 11.86
CA CYS A 194 12.18 -15.74 12.35
C CYS A 194 12.81 -16.92 11.61
N HIS A 195 12.67 -18.10 12.19
CA HIS A 195 13.15 -19.35 11.61
C HIS A 195 11.99 -20.17 11.03
N ALA A 196 12.20 -20.72 9.84
CA ALA A 196 11.30 -21.71 9.27
C ALA A 196 12.01 -23.04 9.05
N ASP A 197 11.34 -24.11 9.43
CA ASP A 197 11.73 -25.48 9.14
C ASP A 197 10.70 -26.13 8.23
N PHE A 198 11.13 -27.09 7.41
CA PHE A 198 10.25 -27.84 6.51
C PHE A 198 10.38 -29.33 6.72
N HIS A 199 9.27 -29.98 7.04
CA HIS A 199 9.15 -31.43 7.04
C HIS A 199 8.66 -31.89 5.67
N VAL A 200 9.47 -32.67 4.97
CA VAL A 200 9.06 -33.34 3.75
C VAL A 200 8.59 -34.75 4.10
N ILE A 201 7.32 -35.03 3.86
CA ILE A 201 6.72 -36.32 4.20
C ILE A 201 6.10 -37.02 2.99
N ASP A 202 6.00 -38.34 3.07
CA ASP A 202 5.30 -39.18 2.10
C ASP A 202 3.81 -39.33 2.40
N GLN A 203 3.11 -40.13 1.58
CA GLN A 203 1.68 -40.42 1.74
C GLN A 203 1.32 -41.17 3.04
N GLU A 204 2.29 -41.76 3.73
CA GLU A 204 2.13 -42.45 5.01
C GLU A 204 2.51 -41.55 6.21
N GLY A 205 2.97 -40.33 5.95
CA GLY A 205 3.44 -39.38 6.96
C GLY A 205 4.89 -39.60 7.39
N ASN A 206 5.64 -40.44 6.69
CA ASN A 206 7.05 -40.70 6.99
C ASN A 206 7.93 -39.60 6.38
N GLY A 207 8.95 -39.17 7.12
CA GLY A 207 9.95 -38.22 6.62
C GLY A 207 10.77 -38.75 5.46
N VAL A 208 11.05 -37.90 4.47
CA VAL A 208 11.81 -38.26 3.27
C VAL A 208 13.14 -37.50 3.23
N ALA A 209 14.23 -38.24 3.41
CA ALA A 209 15.59 -37.72 3.40
C ALA A 209 16.09 -37.37 1.99
N ASN A 210 17.14 -36.55 1.90
CA ASN A 210 17.81 -36.15 0.66
C ASN A 210 16.90 -35.40 -0.34
N VAL A 211 15.88 -34.70 0.15
CA VAL A 211 15.04 -33.80 -0.64
C VAL A 211 15.59 -32.38 -0.53
N GLY A 212 15.73 -31.69 -1.65
CA GLY A 212 16.13 -30.28 -1.66
C GLY A 212 14.92 -29.38 -1.48
N VAL A 213 14.93 -28.57 -0.42
CA VAL A 213 13.93 -27.54 -0.14
C VAL A 213 14.55 -26.18 -0.37
N MET A 214 13.92 -25.33 -1.18
CA MET A 214 14.38 -23.98 -1.48
C MET A 214 13.35 -22.93 -1.08
N VAL A 215 13.78 -21.88 -0.38
CA VAL A 215 12.98 -20.69 -0.03
C VAL A 215 13.68 -19.44 -0.55
N PRO A 216 13.36 -18.98 -1.78
CA PRO A 216 13.98 -17.80 -2.36
C PRO A 216 13.81 -16.56 -1.48
N GLY A 217 14.91 -15.83 -1.27
CA GLY A 217 14.94 -14.62 -0.44
C GLY A 217 15.05 -14.87 1.07
N ALA A 218 15.33 -16.11 1.49
CA ALA A 218 15.85 -16.39 2.82
C ALA A 218 17.22 -15.73 3.03
N ILE A 219 17.53 -15.41 4.29
CA ILE A 219 18.77 -14.75 4.69
C ILE A 219 19.85 -15.81 4.86
N GLY A 220 20.94 -15.68 4.08
CA GLY A 220 22.04 -16.64 4.09
C GLY A 220 21.82 -17.75 3.07
N THR A 221 21.32 -18.90 3.52
CA THR A 221 21.08 -20.08 2.67
C THR A 221 19.63 -20.13 2.22
N ASP A 222 19.41 -20.26 0.92
CA ASP A 222 18.09 -20.41 0.33
C ASP A 222 17.70 -21.85 0.03
N THR A 223 18.63 -22.81 0.10
CA THR A 223 18.38 -24.24 -0.19
C THR A 223 18.99 -25.14 0.86
N ILE A 224 18.18 -26.04 1.43
CA ILE A 224 18.59 -27.00 2.45
C ILE A 224 18.13 -28.40 2.04
N ILE A 225 18.99 -29.41 2.23
CA ILE A 225 18.68 -30.81 1.98
C ILE A 225 18.13 -31.44 3.25
N THR A 226 17.04 -32.19 3.15
CA THR A 226 16.43 -32.85 4.31
C THR A 226 17.32 -33.91 4.93
N GLY A 227 17.34 -33.95 6.27
CA GLY A 227 17.98 -34.99 7.07
C GLY A 227 17.24 -36.33 7.03
N THR A 228 17.71 -37.30 7.83
CA THR A 228 17.13 -38.66 7.88
C THR A 228 15.67 -38.70 8.36
N ASP A 229 15.23 -37.69 9.09
CA ASP A 229 13.86 -37.50 9.58
C ASP A 229 12.96 -36.73 8.59
N GLY A 230 13.49 -36.35 7.43
CA GLY A 230 12.78 -35.56 6.43
C GLY A 230 12.76 -34.06 6.70
N THR A 231 13.54 -33.56 7.67
CA THR A 231 13.51 -32.15 8.05
C THR A 231 14.63 -31.35 7.36
N ALA A 232 14.27 -30.21 6.79
CA ALA A 232 15.17 -29.15 6.34
C ALA A 232 15.03 -27.95 7.29
N SER A 233 16.00 -27.75 8.17
CA SER A 233 15.93 -26.74 9.26
C SER A 233 16.83 -25.54 9.03
N GLY A 234 16.40 -24.38 9.55
CA GLY A 234 17.25 -23.20 9.69
C GLY A 234 17.14 -22.17 8.56
N PHE A 235 15.98 -22.05 7.92
CA PHE A 235 15.73 -20.91 7.02
C PHE A 235 15.51 -19.66 7.85
N ASN A 236 16.41 -18.67 7.71
CA ASN A 236 16.27 -17.36 8.35
C ASN A 236 15.43 -16.44 7.47
N LEU A 237 14.31 -15.94 7.97
CA LEU A 237 13.32 -15.18 7.21
C LEU A 237 13.01 -13.84 7.90
N ILE A 238 12.44 -12.90 7.14
CA ILE A 238 11.89 -11.66 7.67
C ILE A 238 10.44 -11.93 8.09
N SER A 239 10.12 -11.69 9.36
CA SER A 239 8.79 -11.83 9.92
C SER A 239 7.78 -10.95 9.17
N GLY A 240 6.63 -11.53 8.82
CA GLY A 240 5.53 -10.86 8.12
C GLY A 240 5.70 -10.71 6.61
N LYS A 241 6.84 -11.12 6.02
CA LYS A 241 7.03 -11.17 4.57
C LYS A 241 6.48 -12.49 4.01
N GLU A 242 5.86 -12.43 2.84
CA GLU A 242 5.40 -13.63 2.12
C GLU A 242 6.56 -14.32 1.40
N TYR A 243 6.61 -15.63 1.50
CA TYR A 243 7.59 -16.51 0.87
C TYR A 243 6.90 -17.68 0.17
N THR A 244 7.59 -18.27 -0.80
CA THR A 244 7.20 -19.56 -1.40
C THR A 244 8.36 -20.53 -1.28
N ALA A 245 8.11 -21.67 -0.64
CA ALA A 245 9.05 -22.79 -0.59
C ALA A 245 8.83 -23.71 -1.80
N TYR A 246 9.89 -24.38 -2.25
CA TYR A 246 9.89 -25.29 -3.39
C TYR A 246 10.65 -26.57 -3.09
N ILE A 247 10.20 -27.69 -3.66
CA ILE A 247 11.04 -28.89 -3.79
C ILE A 247 11.90 -28.73 -5.06
N THR A 248 13.22 -28.72 -4.91
CA THR A 248 14.17 -28.52 -6.03
C THR A 248 14.84 -29.81 -6.49
N THR A 249 15.05 -30.77 -5.57
CA THR A 249 15.64 -32.07 -5.89
C THR A 249 14.91 -33.19 -5.15
N LEU A 250 14.73 -34.33 -5.83
CA LEU A 250 14.14 -35.54 -5.26
C LEU A 250 15.11 -36.72 -5.36
N PRO A 251 15.17 -37.59 -4.35
CA PRO A 251 15.89 -38.85 -4.45
C PRO A 251 15.22 -39.79 -5.47
N SER A 252 15.99 -40.79 -5.93
CA SER A 252 15.47 -41.80 -6.87
C SER A 252 14.26 -42.53 -6.28
N GLY A 253 13.26 -42.82 -7.11
CA GLY A 253 12.01 -43.45 -6.70
C GLY A 253 10.94 -42.50 -6.14
N TRP A 254 11.19 -41.19 -6.08
CA TRP A 254 10.23 -40.18 -5.59
C TRP A 254 9.78 -39.21 -6.68
N ASP A 255 8.56 -38.70 -6.53
CA ASP A 255 7.93 -37.70 -7.39
C ASP A 255 7.19 -36.66 -6.51
N VAL A 256 6.90 -35.50 -7.08
CA VAL A 256 6.17 -34.43 -6.39
C VAL A 256 4.70 -34.81 -6.28
N ALA A 257 4.08 -34.63 -5.11
CA ALA A 257 2.63 -34.79 -4.97
C ALA A 257 1.90 -33.68 -5.76
N PRO A 258 0.72 -33.91 -6.36
CA PRO A 258 0.03 -32.92 -7.21
C PRO A 258 -0.15 -31.51 -6.60
N SER A 259 -0.15 -31.39 -5.27
CA SER A 259 -0.22 -30.13 -4.52
C SER A 259 0.95 -29.88 -3.57
N GLY A 260 2.00 -30.72 -3.59
CA GLY A 260 3.06 -30.74 -2.58
C GLY A 260 4.40 -30.11 -2.99
N GLY A 261 4.52 -29.65 -4.24
CA GLY A 261 5.78 -29.16 -4.81
C GLY A 261 6.20 -27.76 -4.39
N ASN A 262 5.25 -26.97 -3.89
CA ASN A 262 5.52 -25.65 -3.33
C ASN A 262 4.50 -25.30 -2.24
N LEU A 263 4.86 -24.34 -1.40
CA LEU A 263 4.03 -23.82 -0.32
C LEU A 263 4.27 -22.32 -0.19
N THR A 264 3.22 -21.51 -0.29
CA THR A 264 3.27 -20.07 0.02
C THR A 264 2.87 -19.83 1.47
N PHE A 265 3.65 -19.04 2.20
CA PHE A 265 3.48 -18.80 3.63
C PHE A 265 4.04 -17.44 4.07
N THR A 266 3.53 -16.94 5.20
CA THR A 266 3.96 -15.66 5.80
C THR A 266 4.32 -15.90 7.26
N PRO A 267 5.59 -16.22 7.57
CA PRO A 267 5.99 -16.57 8.93
C PRO A 267 5.98 -15.31 9.80
N ARG A 268 5.48 -15.42 11.04
CA ARG A 268 5.49 -14.33 12.03
C ARG A 268 6.31 -14.66 13.28
N TYR A 269 6.63 -15.92 13.45
CA TYR A 269 7.35 -16.53 14.56
C TYR A 269 8.00 -17.81 14.03
N ASP A 270 8.87 -18.41 14.83
CA ASP A 270 9.52 -19.67 14.48
C ASP A 270 8.47 -20.77 14.24
N ALA A 271 8.51 -21.38 13.07
CA ALA A 271 7.45 -22.29 12.63
C ALA A 271 7.98 -23.43 11.77
N THR A 272 7.23 -24.53 11.77
CA THR A 272 7.49 -25.68 10.93
C THR A 272 6.36 -25.86 9.93
N TYR A 273 6.72 -26.09 8.68
CA TYR A 273 5.80 -26.29 7.57
C TYR A 273 5.97 -27.69 6.98
N THR A 274 4.96 -28.14 6.23
CA THR A 274 4.97 -29.48 5.63
C THR A 274 4.89 -29.40 4.12
N LEU A 275 5.77 -30.15 3.45
CA LEU A 275 5.75 -30.41 2.01
C LEU A 275 5.52 -31.90 1.77
N HIS A 276 4.88 -32.22 0.65
CA HIS A 276 4.47 -33.60 0.35
C HIS A 276 5.12 -34.13 -0.91
N VAL A 277 5.66 -35.33 -0.82
CA VAL A 277 6.16 -36.12 -1.93
C VAL A 277 5.40 -37.44 -2.01
N LYS A 278 5.53 -38.14 -3.14
CA LYS A 278 4.95 -39.47 -3.34
C LYS A 278 6.00 -40.40 -3.93
N LYS A 279 5.89 -41.69 -3.68
CA LYS A 279 6.69 -42.67 -4.43
C LYS A 279 6.28 -42.64 -5.90
N LYS A 280 7.24 -42.74 -6.82
CA LYS A 280 6.96 -42.96 -8.24
C LYS A 280 6.11 -44.22 -8.38
N ALA A 281 5.09 -44.16 -9.22
CA ALA A 281 4.35 -45.37 -9.58
C ALA A 281 5.33 -46.33 -10.27
N SER A 282 5.39 -47.57 -9.80
CA SER A 282 6.15 -48.63 -10.47
C SER A 282 5.51 -48.88 -11.83
N GLU A 283 6.25 -48.67 -12.92
CA GLU A 283 5.76 -49.01 -14.26
C GLU A 283 5.54 -50.52 -14.35
N GLN A 284 4.42 -50.93 -14.94
CA GLN A 284 4.13 -52.34 -15.18
C GLN A 284 4.56 -52.72 -16.60
N CYS A 285 5.09 -53.94 -16.76
CA CYS A 285 5.34 -54.56 -18.05
C CYS A 285 4.63 -55.92 -18.13
N HIS A 286 4.57 -56.48 -19.34
CA HIS A 286 3.93 -57.76 -19.59
C HIS A 286 4.98 -58.75 -20.10
N ALA A 287 4.90 -59.99 -19.61
CA ALA A 287 5.71 -61.09 -20.11
C ALA A 287 4.80 -62.24 -20.55
N ASP A 288 5.14 -62.82 -21.69
CA ASP A 288 4.51 -64.03 -22.22
C ASP A 288 5.59 -65.10 -22.40
N PHE A 289 5.23 -66.35 -22.11
CA PHE A 289 6.13 -67.50 -22.22
C PHE A 289 5.59 -68.47 -23.26
N HIS A 290 6.47 -68.94 -24.15
CA HIS A 290 6.17 -70.02 -25.07
C HIS A 290 6.91 -71.28 -24.61
N VAL A 291 6.13 -72.30 -24.24
CA VAL A 291 6.66 -73.63 -23.94
C VAL A 291 6.54 -74.47 -25.20
N ILE A 292 7.67 -74.95 -25.69
CA ILE A 292 7.79 -75.73 -26.91
C ILE A 292 8.41 -77.09 -26.64
N ASP A 293 8.11 -78.06 -27.51
CA ASP A 293 8.72 -79.38 -27.52
C ASP A 293 10.05 -79.39 -28.31
N GLN A 294 10.70 -80.56 -28.36
CA GLN A 294 11.95 -80.77 -29.12
C GLN A 294 11.82 -80.53 -30.63
N GLY A 295 10.61 -80.55 -31.19
CA GLY A 295 10.31 -80.24 -32.59
C GLY A 295 9.93 -78.78 -32.82
N GLY A 296 9.91 -77.95 -31.77
CA GLY A 296 9.49 -76.55 -31.82
C GLY A 296 7.97 -76.34 -31.79
N ASN A 297 7.17 -77.36 -31.51
CA ASN A 297 5.72 -77.23 -31.41
C ASN A 297 5.31 -76.80 -30.00
N GLY A 298 4.29 -75.96 -29.89
CA GLY A 298 3.77 -75.51 -28.60
C GLY A 298 3.17 -76.63 -27.77
N VAL A 299 3.48 -76.66 -26.46
CA VAL A 299 2.97 -77.65 -25.51
C VAL A 299 1.86 -77.05 -24.66
N SER A 300 0.63 -77.52 -24.87
CA SER A 300 -0.54 -77.08 -24.09
C SER A 300 -0.59 -77.69 -22.69
N ASN A 301 -1.31 -77.05 -21.77
CA ASN A 301 -1.55 -77.51 -20.40
C ASN A 301 -0.29 -77.61 -19.50
N VAL A 302 0.73 -76.79 -19.78
CA VAL A 302 1.91 -76.62 -18.92
C VAL A 302 1.71 -75.44 -17.99
N GLY A 303 1.91 -75.62 -16.69
CA GLY A 303 1.87 -74.52 -15.73
C GLY A 303 3.19 -73.76 -15.70
N VAL A 304 3.14 -72.46 -15.99
CA VAL A 304 4.27 -71.53 -15.87
C VAL A 304 4.01 -70.63 -14.67
N MET A 305 4.97 -70.51 -13.75
CA MET A 305 4.86 -69.67 -12.54
C MET A 305 5.97 -68.62 -12.48
N ILE A 306 5.61 -67.39 -12.13
CA ILE A 306 6.53 -66.29 -11.84
C ILE A 306 6.23 -65.74 -10.44
N PRO A 307 6.98 -66.15 -9.41
CA PRO A 307 6.81 -65.64 -8.06
C PRO A 307 6.91 -64.11 -8.00
N GLY A 308 5.89 -63.46 -7.46
CA GLY A 308 5.83 -62.01 -7.33
C GLY A 308 5.34 -61.26 -8.56
N ALA A 309 4.74 -61.95 -9.55
CA ALA A 309 3.89 -61.31 -10.55
C ALA A 309 2.65 -60.66 -9.89
N ILE A 310 2.13 -59.62 -10.52
CA ILE A 310 0.98 -58.87 -10.03
C ILE A 310 -0.30 -59.62 -10.43
N GLY A 311 -1.12 -59.99 -9.45
CA GLY A 311 -2.34 -60.74 -9.67
C GLY A 311 -2.08 -62.24 -9.71
N THR A 312 -2.16 -62.84 -10.90
CA THR A 312 -1.95 -64.28 -11.08
C THR A 312 -0.48 -64.57 -11.29
N ASP A 313 0.09 -65.42 -10.42
CA ASP A 313 1.50 -65.82 -10.50
C ASP A 313 1.71 -67.11 -11.30
N THR A 314 0.64 -67.83 -11.67
CA THR A 314 0.70 -69.09 -12.44
C THR A 314 -0.29 -69.09 -13.60
N ILE A 315 0.20 -69.29 -14.82
CA ILE A 315 -0.62 -69.34 -16.05
C ILE A 315 -0.36 -70.66 -16.77
N VAL A 316 -1.43 -71.31 -17.22
CA VAL A 316 -1.35 -72.57 -17.98
C VAL A 316 -1.31 -72.25 -19.47
N THR A 317 -0.41 -72.93 -20.20
CA THR A 317 -0.26 -72.73 -21.64
C THR A 317 -1.49 -73.16 -22.43
N ASN A 318 -1.84 -72.37 -23.44
CA ASN A 318 -2.94 -72.66 -24.37
C ASN A 318 -2.55 -73.74 -25.41
N ALA A 319 -3.45 -74.00 -26.38
CA ALA A 319 -3.23 -74.97 -27.47
C ALA A 319 -1.97 -74.71 -28.33
N HIS A 320 -1.41 -73.50 -28.29
CA HIS A 320 -0.20 -73.11 -29.01
C HIS A 320 1.04 -73.04 -28.10
N GLY A 321 0.94 -73.52 -26.85
CA GLY A 321 2.05 -73.49 -25.90
C GLY A 321 2.31 -72.14 -25.25
N THR A 322 1.39 -71.17 -25.39
CA THR A 322 1.59 -69.81 -24.85
C THR A 322 0.93 -69.65 -23.49
N ALA A 323 1.71 -69.22 -22.50
CA ALA A 323 1.24 -68.68 -21.22
C ALA A 323 1.41 -67.15 -21.26
N SER A 324 0.31 -66.43 -21.50
CA SER A 324 0.32 -64.98 -21.73
C SER A 324 -0.34 -64.19 -20.60
N GLY A 325 0.15 -62.99 -20.34
CA GLY A 325 -0.50 -62.03 -19.43
C GLY A 325 0.09 -61.98 -18.02
N PHE A 326 1.38 -62.30 -17.84
CA PHE A 326 2.05 -61.99 -16.58
C PHE A 326 2.28 -60.49 -16.47
N ASN A 327 1.65 -59.87 -15.48
CA ASN A 327 1.87 -58.46 -15.15
C ASN A 327 3.06 -58.35 -14.18
N LEU A 328 4.11 -57.67 -14.58
CA LEU A 328 5.36 -57.55 -13.83
C LEU A 328 5.68 -56.08 -13.56
N ILE A 329 6.54 -55.81 -12.57
CA ILE A 329 7.10 -54.48 -12.37
C ILE A 329 8.30 -54.33 -13.30
N SER A 330 8.27 -53.30 -14.15
CA SER A 330 9.34 -52.98 -15.09
C SER A 330 10.67 -52.77 -14.36
N GLY A 331 11.75 -53.34 -14.91
CA GLY A 331 13.11 -53.23 -14.36
C GLY A 331 13.42 -54.12 -13.15
N LYS A 332 12.48 -54.94 -12.67
CA LYS A 332 12.74 -55.96 -11.65
C LYS A 332 13.12 -57.29 -12.30
N GLU A 333 14.07 -58.01 -11.70
CA GLU A 333 14.43 -59.37 -12.12
C GLU A 333 13.41 -60.39 -11.57
N TYR A 334 13.06 -61.36 -12.42
CA TYR A 334 12.13 -62.43 -12.11
C TYR A 334 12.70 -63.77 -12.59
N THR A 335 12.37 -64.84 -11.88
CA THR A 335 12.65 -66.22 -12.31
C THR A 335 11.34 -66.92 -12.60
N ALA A 336 11.23 -67.56 -13.76
CA ALA A 336 10.06 -68.35 -14.14
C ALA A 336 10.31 -69.84 -13.90
N TYR A 337 9.27 -70.58 -13.51
CA TYR A 337 9.31 -71.99 -13.19
C TYR A 337 8.23 -72.76 -13.95
N ILE A 338 8.50 -74.00 -14.31
CA ILE A 338 7.47 -74.94 -14.74
C ILE A 338 6.92 -75.65 -13.49
N THR A 339 5.62 -75.54 -13.24
CA THR A 339 4.97 -76.08 -12.03
C THR A 339 4.11 -77.30 -12.29
N THR A 340 3.57 -77.44 -13.51
CA THR A 340 2.80 -78.62 -13.91
C THR A 340 3.12 -79.01 -15.35
N LEU A 341 3.13 -80.33 -15.60
CA LEU A 341 3.35 -80.91 -16.92
C LEU A 341 2.16 -81.79 -17.32
N PRO A 342 1.80 -81.86 -18.61
CA PRO A 342 0.87 -82.85 -19.12
C PRO A 342 1.42 -84.27 -18.98
N SER A 343 0.54 -85.27 -18.96
CA SER A 343 0.94 -86.67 -18.86
C SER A 343 1.87 -87.08 -20.01
N GLY A 344 2.97 -87.77 -19.70
CA GLY A 344 3.97 -88.22 -20.67
C GLY A 344 5.05 -87.20 -21.02
N TRP A 345 5.06 -86.03 -20.37
CA TRP A 345 6.11 -85.00 -20.53
C TRP A 345 7.05 -84.99 -19.33
N ASP A 346 8.30 -84.63 -19.59
CA ASP A 346 9.31 -84.32 -18.57
C ASP A 346 9.98 -82.99 -18.94
N VAL A 347 10.53 -82.29 -17.94
CA VAL A 347 11.30 -81.06 -18.20
C VAL A 347 12.64 -81.48 -18.79
N ALA A 348 13.05 -80.86 -19.90
CA ALA A 348 14.40 -81.07 -20.42
C ALA A 348 15.43 -80.70 -19.33
N PRO A 349 16.53 -81.46 -19.17
CA PRO A 349 17.60 -81.08 -18.25
C PRO A 349 18.07 -79.67 -18.61
N SER A 350 17.93 -78.73 -17.67
CA SER A 350 18.21 -77.32 -17.87
C SER A 350 19.64 -77.09 -18.36
N GLY A 351 19.79 -76.22 -19.36
CA GLY A 351 21.03 -75.46 -19.59
C GLY A 351 21.09 -74.24 -18.69
#